data_AF-A0A7S1SSH1-F1
#
_entry.id   AF-A0A7S1SSH1-F1
#
_cell.length_a   1.000
_cell.length_b   1.000
_cell.length_c   1.000
_cell.angle_alpha   90.00
_cell.angle_beta   90.00
_cell.angle_gamma   90.00
#
_symmetry.space_group_name_H-M   'P 1'
#
loop_
_entity.id
_entity.type
_entity.pdbx_description
1 polymer ?
#
loop_
_entity_poly.entity_id
_entity_poly.type
_entity_poly.pdbx_seq_one_letter_code
_entity_poly.pdbx_strand_id
1 'polypeptide(L)'
;EKQHGDRDGIEDVIISKKRFQYEEEVQREPLNYDTWFDYARLEESSGDCDRVREVYERAISNVPPGTEKRFWQRYIYLWVNYALFEELEAGEEGRTREVYRACLKLIPHKTFTFAKIWILAAQFEIRCKRLDAARKILGMALGMCPKEKLFRTYIDIELQLG
;
A
#
# COMPACT_ATOMS: atom_id res chain seq x y z
N GLU A 1 -23.39 27.20 21.69
CA GLU A 1 -23.42 25.76 21.38
C GLU A 1 -24.11 25.36 20.06
N LYS A 2 -24.77 26.25 19.30
CA LYS A 2 -25.47 25.88 18.04
C LYS A 2 -24.62 25.83 16.77
N GLN A 3 -23.33 26.15 16.83
CA GLN A 3 -22.50 26.38 15.63
C GLN A 3 -21.61 25.17 15.25
N HIS A 4 -21.49 24.17 16.14
CA HIS A 4 -20.62 23.01 15.91
C HIS A 4 -21.36 21.91 15.12
N GLY A 5 -22.61 21.58 15.49
CA GLY A 5 -23.39 20.55 14.80
C GLY A 5 -23.81 20.89 13.35
N ASP A 6 -23.75 22.16 12.95
CA ASP A 6 -24.00 22.57 11.55
C ASP A 6 -22.77 22.35 10.66
N ARG A 7 -21.55 22.37 11.23
CA ARG A 7 -20.30 22.12 10.49
C ARG A 7 -20.10 20.63 10.22
N ASP A 8 -20.31 19.80 11.24
CA ASP A 8 -20.16 18.34 11.11
C ASP A 8 -21.15 17.78 10.08
N GLY A 9 -22.41 18.26 10.09
CA GLY A 9 -23.41 17.85 9.10
C GLY A 9 -23.08 18.29 7.67
N ILE A 10 -22.45 19.45 7.48
CA ILE A 10 -21.99 19.90 6.15
C ILE A 10 -20.81 19.05 5.66
N GLU A 11 -19.87 18.72 6.54
CA GLU A 11 -18.73 17.85 6.22
C GLU A 11 -19.19 16.45 5.81
N ASP A 12 -20.14 15.85 6.55
CA ASP A 12 -20.71 14.54 6.23
C ASP A 12 -21.39 14.51 4.86
N VAL A 13 -22.12 15.57 4.50
CA VAL A 13 -22.76 15.68 3.18
C VAL A 13 -21.73 15.81 2.07
N ILE A 14 -20.66 16.59 2.29
CA ILE A 14 -19.57 16.76 1.33
C ILE A 14 -18.84 15.43 1.11
N ILE A 15 -18.49 14.71 2.18
CA ILE A 15 -17.83 13.40 2.11
C ILE A 15 -18.73 12.41 1.36
N SER A 16 -20.01 12.36 1.69
CA SER A 16 -20.97 11.45 1.03
C SER A 16 -21.10 11.73 -0.46
N LYS A 17 -21.13 13.01 -0.87
CA LYS A 17 -21.15 13.38 -2.29
C LYS A 17 -19.87 12.99 -3.02
N LYS A 18 -18.70 13.23 -2.41
CA LYS A 18 -17.41 12.82 -2.99
C LYS A 18 -17.30 11.30 -3.12
N ARG A 19 -17.76 10.55 -2.11
CA ARG A 19 -17.81 9.09 -2.14
C ARG A 19 -18.61 8.59 -3.34
N PHE A 20 -19.81 9.13 -3.54
CA PHE A 20 -20.64 8.78 -4.70
C PHE A 20 -19.93 9.04 -6.03
N GLN A 21 -19.26 10.19 -6.17
CA GLN A 21 -18.50 10.53 -7.37
C GLN A 21 -17.34 9.55 -7.62
N TYR A 22 -16.56 9.22 -6.58
CA TYR A 22 -15.48 8.26 -6.73
C TYR A 22 -15.98 6.86 -7.06
N GLU A 23 -17.11 6.41 -6.49
CA GLU A 23 -17.74 5.13 -6.85
C GLU A 23 -18.09 5.05 -8.33
N GLU A 24 -18.72 6.09 -8.89
CA GLU A 24 -19.03 6.16 -10.32
C GLU A 24 -17.75 6.12 -11.18
N GLU A 25 -16.72 6.88 -10.78
CA GLU A 25 -15.45 6.94 -11.51
C GLU A 25 -14.71 5.60 -11.51
N VAL A 26 -14.58 4.93 -10.35
CA VAL A 26 -13.89 3.64 -10.27
C VAL A 26 -14.67 2.51 -10.95
N GLN A 27 -16.00 2.61 -11.00
CA GLN A 27 -16.81 1.68 -11.77
C GLN A 27 -16.63 1.89 -13.29
N ARG A 28 -16.50 3.14 -13.73
CA ARG A 28 -16.30 3.48 -15.15
C ARG A 28 -14.88 3.12 -15.63
N GLU A 29 -13.87 3.43 -14.83
CA GLU A 29 -12.45 3.30 -15.19
C GLU A 29 -11.65 2.60 -14.07
N PRO A 30 -11.87 1.29 -13.84
CA PRO A 30 -11.28 0.57 -12.71
C PRO A 30 -9.74 0.47 -12.75
N LEU A 31 -9.14 0.65 -13.92
CA LEU A 31 -7.68 0.65 -14.09
C LEU A 31 -7.05 2.04 -13.89
N ASN A 32 -7.86 3.07 -13.64
CA ASN A 32 -7.37 4.39 -13.25
C ASN A 32 -7.03 4.41 -11.75
N TYR A 33 -5.80 4.01 -11.43
CA TYR A 33 -5.34 3.98 -10.04
C TYR A 33 -5.25 5.35 -9.37
N ASP A 34 -5.21 6.48 -10.09
CA ASP A 34 -5.29 7.82 -9.47
C ASP A 34 -6.59 7.98 -8.69
N THR A 35 -7.72 7.64 -9.31
CA THR A 35 -9.04 7.69 -8.67
C THR A 35 -9.08 6.82 -7.42
N TRP A 36 -8.50 5.61 -7.47
CA TRP A 36 -8.43 4.73 -6.30
C TRP A 36 -7.59 5.33 -5.15
N PHE A 37 -6.48 6.03 -5.43
CA PHE A 37 -5.71 6.71 -4.37
C PHE A 37 -6.47 7.86 -3.74
N ASP A 38 -7.21 8.62 -4.54
CA ASP A 38 -8.00 9.73 -4.03
C ASP A 38 -9.20 9.24 -3.23
N TYR A 39 -9.80 8.13 -3.68
CA TYR A 39 -10.89 7.49 -2.96
C TYR A 39 -10.42 6.90 -1.62
N ALA A 40 -9.31 6.15 -1.61
CA ALA A 40 -8.75 5.61 -0.37
C ALA A 40 -8.41 6.72 0.63
N ARG A 41 -7.83 7.84 0.17
CA ARG A 41 -7.55 9.02 1.02
C ARG A 41 -8.82 9.67 1.58
N LEU A 42 -9.92 9.69 0.83
CA LEU A 42 -11.20 10.15 1.34
C LEU A 42 -11.68 9.26 2.49
N GLU A 43 -11.67 7.94 2.31
CA GLU A 43 -12.12 7.03 3.37
C GLU A 43 -11.17 7.05 4.58
N GLU A 44 -9.86 7.17 4.37
CA GLU A 44 -8.88 7.32 5.48
C GLU A 44 -9.19 8.55 6.33
N SER A 45 -9.57 9.66 5.68
CA SER A 45 -9.97 10.89 6.39
C SER A 45 -11.27 10.75 7.19
N SER A 46 -12.09 9.74 6.88
CA SER A 46 -13.32 9.46 7.64
C SER A 46 -13.08 8.63 8.90
N GLY A 47 -11.91 7.98 9.02
CA GLY A 47 -11.52 7.16 10.16
C GLY A 47 -12.16 5.77 10.22
N ASP A 48 -13.01 5.39 9.26
CA ASP A 48 -13.61 4.06 9.18
C ASP A 48 -12.64 3.07 8.53
N CYS A 49 -11.91 2.33 9.36
CA CYS A 49 -10.90 1.38 8.89
C CYS A 49 -11.47 0.27 8.00
N ASP A 50 -12.71 -0.15 8.22
CA ASP A 50 -13.31 -1.23 7.45
C ASP A 50 -13.67 -0.77 6.04
N ARG A 51 -14.13 0.47 5.89
CA ARG A 51 -14.34 1.09 4.58
C ARG A 51 -13.03 1.31 3.83
N VAL A 52 -11.99 1.79 4.52
CA VAL A 52 -10.67 1.96 3.92
C VAL A 52 -10.15 0.64 3.37
N ARG A 53 -10.27 -0.45 4.14
CA ARG A 53 -9.94 -1.80 3.69
C ARG A 53 -10.75 -2.22 2.48
N GLU A 54 -12.07 -2.00 2.51
CA GLU A 54 -12.94 -2.33 1.37
C GLU A 54 -12.46 -1.65 0.08
N VAL A 55 -12.15 -0.35 0.14
CA VAL A 55 -11.65 0.42 -1.00
C VAL A 55 -10.30 -0.13 -1.48
N TYR A 56 -9.37 -0.42 -0.57
CA TYR A 56 -8.07 -1.00 -0.93
C TYR A 56 -8.20 -2.40 -1.55
N GLU A 57 -8.99 -3.30 -0.96
CA GLU A 57 -9.23 -4.66 -1.47
C GLU A 57 -9.86 -4.63 -2.87
N ARG A 58 -10.80 -3.71 -3.10
CA ARG A 58 -11.37 -3.48 -4.44
C ARG A 58 -10.33 -2.92 -5.40
N ALA A 59 -9.53 -1.94 -4.99
CA ALA A 59 -8.49 -1.35 -5.83
C ALA A 59 -7.45 -2.41 -6.26
N ILE A 60 -6.96 -3.24 -5.34
CA ILE A 60 -5.96 -4.27 -5.64
C ILE A 60 -6.53 -5.45 -6.45
N SER A 61 -7.84 -5.67 -6.43
CA SER A 61 -8.49 -6.68 -7.28
C SER A 61 -8.41 -6.32 -8.78
N ASN A 62 -8.19 -5.04 -9.11
CA ASN A 62 -8.03 -4.55 -10.48
C ASN A 62 -6.57 -4.67 -10.93
N VAL A 63 -6.12 -5.90 -11.20
CA VAL A 63 -4.73 -6.17 -11.62
C VAL A 63 -4.45 -5.58 -13.01
N PRO A 64 -3.29 -4.92 -13.24
CA PRO A 64 -2.93 -4.41 -14.56
C PRO A 64 -2.90 -5.53 -15.62
N PRO A 65 -3.48 -5.33 -16.82
CA PRO A 65 -3.57 -6.37 -17.85
C PRO A 65 -2.24 -6.65 -18.57
N GLY A 66 -1.32 -5.69 -18.59
CA GLY A 66 -0.02 -5.82 -19.27
C GLY A 66 1.12 -6.02 -18.28
N THR A 67 2.21 -6.67 -18.70
CA THR A 67 3.40 -6.91 -17.86
C THR A 67 4.43 -5.77 -17.91
N GLU A 68 4.13 -4.69 -18.62
CA GLU A 68 5.02 -3.53 -18.70
C GLU A 68 5.05 -2.77 -17.38
N LYS A 69 6.27 -2.47 -16.90
CA LYS A 69 6.50 -1.80 -15.62
C LYS A 69 5.65 -0.53 -15.42
N ARG A 70 5.36 0.24 -16.48
CA ARG A 70 4.57 1.47 -16.40
C ARG A 70 3.16 1.26 -15.84
N PHE A 71 2.52 0.14 -16.18
CA PHE A 71 1.16 -0.17 -15.69
C PHE A 71 1.18 -0.68 -14.25
N TRP A 72 2.27 -1.32 -13.84
CA TRP A 72 2.44 -1.85 -12.50
C TRP A 72 2.90 -0.82 -11.47
N GLN A 73 3.56 0.25 -11.89
CA GLN A 73 4.13 1.23 -10.96
C GLN A 73 3.07 1.78 -10.00
N ARG A 74 1.97 2.32 -10.55
CA ARG A 74 0.87 2.88 -9.74
C ARG A 74 0.16 1.80 -8.93
N TYR A 75 -0.09 0.65 -9.54
CA TYR A 75 -0.70 -0.49 -8.87
C TYR A 75 0.11 -0.97 -7.64
N ILE A 76 1.44 -1.05 -7.74
CA ILE A 76 2.30 -1.39 -6.60
C ILE A 76 2.24 -0.31 -5.51
N TYR A 77 2.06 0.95 -5.89
CA TYR A 77 1.86 2.02 -4.91
C TYR A 77 0.54 1.88 -4.12
N LEU A 78 -0.52 1.29 -4.69
CA LEU A 78 -1.73 0.95 -3.93
C LEU A 78 -1.41 -0.06 -2.83
N TRP A 79 -0.65 -1.11 -3.15
CA TRP A 79 -0.20 -2.08 -2.15
C TRP A 79 0.69 -1.46 -1.07
N VAL A 80 1.57 -0.52 -1.45
CA VAL A 80 2.41 0.20 -0.48
C VAL A 80 1.55 1.04 0.45
N ASN A 81 0.59 1.81 -0.08
CA ASN A 81 -0.28 2.65 0.74
C ASN A 81 -1.17 1.80 1.65
N TYR A 82 -1.71 0.69 1.14
CA TYR A 82 -2.51 -0.22 1.94
C TYR A 82 -1.70 -0.82 3.11
N ALA A 83 -0.47 -1.25 2.86
CA ALA A 83 0.40 -1.76 3.92
C ALA A 83 0.75 -0.67 4.96
N LEU A 84 0.99 0.56 4.52
CA LEU A 84 1.24 1.70 5.41
C LEU A 84 0.02 2.07 6.23
N PHE A 85 -1.18 2.05 5.64
CA PHE A 85 -2.44 2.24 6.35
C PHE A 85 -2.62 1.17 7.43
N GLU A 86 -2.48 -0.11 7.10
CA GLU A 86 -2.63 -1.19 8.08
C GLU A 86 -1.59 -1.09 9.21
N GLU A 87 -0.37 -0.62 8.90
CA GLU A 87 0.70 -0.47 9.89
C GLU A 87 0.52 0.75 10.80
N LEU A 88 0.25 1.93 10.22
CA LEU A 88 0.33 3.21 10.92
C LEU A 88 -1.01 3.66 11.49
N GLU A 89 -2.11 3.38 10.78
CA GLU A 89 -3.45 3.83 11.17
C GLU A 89 -4.22 2.71 11.87
N ALA A 90 -4.27 1.51 11.27
CA ALA A 90 -5.00 0.39 11.86
C ALA A 90 -4.21 -0.33 12.97
N GLY A 91 -2.87 -0.28 12.93
CA GLY A 91 -2.01 -0.95 13.91
C GLY A 91 -1.99 -2.48 13.81
N GLU A 92 -2.43 -3.04 12.68
CA GLU A 92 -2.63 -4.48 12.49
C GLU A 92 -1.41 -5.15 11.82
N GLU A 93 -0.35 -5.40 12.60
CA GLU A 93 0.91 -5.98 12.10
C GLU A 93 0.72 -7.30 11.33
N GLY A 94 -0.27 -8.11 11.74
CA GLY A 94 -0.61 -9.37 11.07
C GLY A 94 -1.04 -9.12 9.63
N ARG A 95 -1.97 -8.17 9.45
CA ARG A 95 -2.51 -7.78 8.14
C ARG A 95 -1.47 -7.08 7.29
N THR A 96 -0.69 -6.14 7.83
CA THR A 96 0.41 -5.48 7.10
C THR A 96 1.34 -6.50 6.46
N ARG A 97 1.69 -7.56 7.19
CA ARG A 97 2.55 -8.63 6.71
C ARG A 97 1.91 -9.44 5.58
N GLU A 98 0.62 -9.71 5.69
CA GLU A 98 -0.14 -10.39 4.63
C GLU A 98 -0.19 -9.54 3.35
N VAL A 99 -0.45 -8.23 3.47
CA VAL A 99 -0.45 -7.29 2.34
C VAL A 99 0.90 -7.27 1.64
N TYR A 100 2.02 -7.13 2.38
CA TYR A 100 3.36 -7.20 1.78
C TYR A 100 3.63 -8.55 1.11
N ARG A 101 3.28 -9.67 1.75
CA ARG A 101 3.48 -11.01 1.19
C ARG A 101 2.67 -11.23 -0.08
N ALA A 102 1.42 -10.79 -0.11
CA ALA A 102 0.55 -10.90 -1.27
C ALA A 102 1.09 -10.05 -2.43
N CYS A 103 1.46 -8.79 -2.19
CA CYS A 103 2.08 -7.91 -3.18
C CYS A 103 3.35 -8.53 -3.78
N LEU A 104 4.25 -9.03 -2.93
CA LEU A 104 5.50 -9.66 -3.38
C LEU A 104 5.27 -10.94 -4.20
N LYS A 105 4.22 -11.71 -3.93
CA LYS A 105 3.88 -12.89 -4.75
C LYS A 105 3.29 -12.51 -6.11
N LEU A 106 2.55 -11.41 -6.16
CA LEU A 106 1.83 -10.98 -7.37
C LEU A 106 2.75 -10.31 -8.40
N ILE A 107 3.75 -9.56 -7.96
CA ILE A 107 4.66 -8.83 -8.86
C ILE A 107 5.46 -9.83 -9.72
N PRO A 108 5.49 -9.67 -11.06
CA PRO A 108 6.26 -10.52 -11.96
C PRO A 108 7.75 -10.11 -11.95
N HIS A 109 8.46 -10.48 -10.88
CA HIS A 109 9.87 -10.10 -10.64
C HIS A 109 10.84 -10.50 -11.77
N LYS A 110 10.48 -11.50 -12.58
CA LYS A 110 11.25 -11.93 -13.77
C LYS A 110 11.20 -10.91 -14.91
N THR A 111 10.09 -10.19 -15.04
CA THR A 111 9.87 -9.22 -16.12
C THR A 111 10.38 -7.84 -15.73
N PHE A 112 10.10 -7.41 -14.50
CA PHE A 112 10.61 -6.16 -13.95
C PHE A 112 10.81 -6.26 -12.45
N THR A 113 11.72 -5.44 -11.94
CA THR A 113 12.04 -5.39 -10.52
C THR A 113 11.47 -4.14 -9.87
N PHE A 114 10.93 -4.26 -8.66
CA PHE A 114 10.51 -3.11 -7.86
C PHE A 114 11.20 -3.12 -6.48
N ALA A 115 12.45 -2.65 -6.42
CA ALA A 115 13.26 -2.70 -5.19
C ALA A 115 12.59 -2.05 -3.97
N LYS A 116 11.77 -1.02 -4.17
CA LYS A 116 11.12 -0.27 -3.10
C LYS A 116 10.18 -1.16 -2.25
N ILE A 117 9.44 -2.10 -2.85
CA ILE A 117 8.53 -2.96 -2.07
C ILE A 117 9.30 -3.92 -1.15
N TRP A 118 10.43 -4.46 -1.64
CA TRP A 118 11.30 -5.34 -0.86
C TRP A 118 11.91 -4.62 0.33
N ILE A 119 12.39 -3.39 0.11
CA ILE A 119 12.97 -2.54 1.16
C ILE A 119 11.92 -2.22 2.23
N LEU A 120 10.72 -1.80 1.82
CA LEU A 120 9.64 -1.46 2.76
C LEU A 120 9.20 -2.68 3.59
N ALA A 121 9.03 -3.84 2.95
CA ALA A 121 8.68 -5.08 3.66
C ALA A 121 9.75 -5.49 4.68
N ALA A 122 11.04 -5.33 4.34
CA ALA A 122 12.13 -5.61 5.27
C ALA A 122 12.18 -4.61 6.43
N GLN A 123 12.01 -3.31 6.14
CA GLN A 123 11.95 -2.26 7.17
C GLN A 123 10.77 -2.46 8.13
N PHE A 124 9.62 -2.91 7.62
CA PHE A 124 8.47 -3.30 8.45
C PHE A 124 8.85 -4.42 9.41
N GLU A 125 9.47 -5.50 8.94
CA GLU A 125 9.88 -6.60 9.84
C GLU A 125 10.94 -6.15 10.87
N ILE A 126 11.82 -5.20 10.52
CA ILE A 126 12.75 -4.59 11.49
C ILE A 126 11.99 -3.82 12.57
N ARG A 127 10.98 -3.02 12.22
CA ARG A 127 10.14 -2.30 13.19
C ARG A 127 9.36 -3.25 14.10
N CYS A 128 8.90 -4.39 13.57
CA CYS A 128 8.34 -5.50 14.35
C CYS A 128 9.40 -6.32 15.13
N LYS A 129 10.68 -5.92 15.13
CA LYS A 129 11.81 -6.61 15.80
C LYS A 129 12.07 -8.04 15.31
N ARG A 130 11.68 -8.35 14.08
CA ARG A 130 11.85 -9.66 13.42
C ARG A 130 13.00 -9.63 12.42
N LEU A 131 14.22 -9.51 12.94
CA LEU A 131 15.43 -9.37 12.12
C LEU A 131 15.66 -10.55 11.16
N ASP A 132 15.39 -11.77 11.61
CA ASP A 132 15.53 -12.97 10.76
C ASP A 132 14.61 -12.91 9.52
N ALA A 133 13.39 -12.41 9.72
CA ALA A 133 12.43 -12.24 8.63
C ALA A 133 12.89 -11.14 7.66
N ALA A 134 13.37 -10.00 8.18
CA ALA A 134 13.91 -8.92 7.38
C ALA A 134 15.10 -9.39 6.51
N ARG A 135 16.05 -10.13 7.11
CA ARG A 135 17.19 -10.72 6.39
C ARG A 135 16.74 -11.69 5.30
N LYS A 136 15.75 -12.53 5.59
CA LYS A 136 15.20 -13.46 4.60
C LYS A 136 14.55 -12.74 3.42
N ILE A 137 13.80 -11.66 3.68
CA ILE A 137 13.17 -10.84 2.64
C ILE A 137 14.25 -10.19 1.76
N LEU A 138 15.28 -9.58 2.37
CA LEU A 138 16.36 -8.93 1.62
C LEU A 138 17.21 -9.94 0.85
N GLY A 139 17.53 -11.10 1.44
CA GLY A 139 18.24 -12.19 0.75
C GLY A 139 17.47 -12.70 -0.46
N MET A 140 16.15 -12.87 -0.34
CA MET A 140 15.28 -13.21 -1.48
C MET A 140 15.27 -12.09 -2.53
N ALA A 141 15.20 -10.83 -2.11
CA ALA A 141 15.25 -9.69 -3.01
C ALA A 141 16.56 -9.63 -3.80
N LEU A 142 17.71 -9.92 -3.18
CA LEU A 142 19.01 -9.94 -3.85
C LEU A 142 19.11 -11.08 -4.87
N GLY A 143 18.59 -12.26 -4.55
CA GLY A 143 18.56 -13.40 -5.47
C GLY A 143 17.66 -13.16 -6.68
N MET A 144 16.52 -12.49 -6.49
CA MET A 144 15.55 -12.21 -7.55
C MET A 144 15.90 -10.94 -8.35
N CYS A 145 16.49 -9.94 -7.69
CA CYS A 145 16.68 -8.59 -8.19
C CYS A 145 18.04 -8.01 -7.72
N PRO A 146 19.18 -8.37 -8.34
CA PRO A 146 20.48 -7.87 -7.94
C PRO A 146 20.65 -6.40 -8.39
N LYS A 147 20.07 -5.47 -7.64
CA LYS A 147 20.22 -4.02 -7.85
C LYS A 147 21.09 -3.43 -6.77
N GLU A 148 22.00 -2.54 -7.16
CA GLU A 148 22.93 -1.87 -6.24
C GLU A 148 22.23 -1.22 -5.04
N LYS A 149 21.06 -0.60 -5.25
CA LYS A 149 20.27 0.00 -4.15
C LYS A 149 19.85 -1.03 -3.09
N LEU A 150 19.51 -2.27 -3.49
CA LEU A 150 19.16 -3.33 -2.54
C LEU A 150 20.39 -3.80 -1.76
N PHE A 151 21.54 -3.92 -2.42
CA PHE A 151 22.80 -4.24 -1.75
C PHE A 151 23.18 -3.18 -0.72
N ARG A 152 23.15 -1.90 -1.11
CA ARG A 152 23.43 -0.79 -0.18
C ARG A 152 22.49 -0.81 1.02
N THR A 153 21.18 -0.93 0.77
CA THR A 153 20.18 -0.99 1.85
C THR A 153 20.41 -2.18 2.78
N TYR A 154 20.77 -3.35 2.25
CA TYR A 154 21.09 -4.52 3.06
C TYR A 154 22.33 -4.30 3.93
N ILE A 155 23.40 -3.74 3.37
CA ILE A 155 24.62 -3.40 4.11
C ILE A 155 24.31 -2.38 5.21
N ASP A 156 23.58 -1.31 4.90
CA ASP A 156 23.21 -0.27 5.86
C ASP A 156 22.41 -0.86 7.03
N ILE A 157 21.49 -1.78 6.74
CA ILE A 157 20.70 -2.48 7.75
C ILE A 157 21.58 -3.39 8.62
N GLU A 158 22.48 -4.18 8.02
CA GLU A 158 23.37 -5.05 8.81
C GLU A 158 24.34 -4.24 9.68
N LEU A 159 24.84 -3.10 9.19
CA LEU A 159 25.68 -2.18 9.96
C LEU A 159 24.95 -1.53 11.15
N GLN A 160 23.64 -1.35 11.06
CA GLN A 160 22.82 -0.81 12.17
C GLN A 160 22.45 -1.88 13.21
N LEU A 161 22.52 -3.16 12.85
CA LEU A 161 22.09 -4.29 13.67
C LEU A 161 23.24 -5.10 14.28
N GLY A 162 24.46 -4.96 13.76
CA GLY A 162 25.69 -5.56 14.28
C GLY A 162 26.42 -4.65 15.25
#